data_AF-A0A1C0TPD7-F1
#
_entry.id   AF-A0A1C0TPD7-F1
#
_cell.length_a   1.000
_cell.length_b   1.000
_cell.length_c   1.000
_cell.angle_alpha   90.00
_cell.angle_beta   90.00
_cell.angle_gamma   90.00
#
_symmetry.space_group_name_H-M   'P 1'
#
loop_
_entity.id
_entity.type
_entity.pdbx_description
1 polymer ?
#
loop_
_entity_poly.entity_id
_entity_poly.type
_entity_poly.pdbx_seq_one_letter_code
_entity_poly.pdbx_strand_id
1 'polypeptide(L)'
;MDETRISKIILRITCGSYIIWGFIFLAIYAISNTEKSIEFSPFVVKVSVICVLYVVSILLIYTLPDKNLRRRTWSWGYSAIFHIGLLVYMYFASKLGFLIFIILLAEILIAVLVLMGLYQALKAGYDLKNI
;
A
#
# COMPACT_ATOMS: atom_id res chain seq x y z
N MET A 1 -6.22 -3.65 19.51
CA MET A 1 -5.76 -4.64 18.49
C MET A 1 -4.24 -4.66 18.58
N ASP A 2 -3.57 -5.79 18.37
CA ASP A 2 -2.09 -5.85 18.33
C ASP A 2 -1.57 -5.62 16.90
N GLU A 3 -0.36 -5.09 16.73
CA GLU A 3 0.30 -4.83 15.44
C GLU A 3 0.36 -6.09 14.57
N THR A 4 0.61 -7.25 15.16
CA THR A 4 0.63 -8.54 14.45
C THR A 4 -0.73 -8.88 13.84
N ARG A 5 -1.82 -8.50 14.50
CA ARG A 5 -3.17 -8.74 13.99
C ARG A 5 -3.49 -7.74 12.88
N ILE A 6 -3.05 -6.49 13.01
CA ILE A 6 -3.20 -5.46 11.96
C ILE A 6 -2.47 -5.88 10.69
N SER A 7 -1.18 -6.25 10.80
CA SER A 7 -0.36 -6.64 9.65
C SER A 7 -0.95 -7.83 8.90
N LYS A 8 -1.48 -8.84 9.61
CA LYS A 8 -2.17 -9.99 9.01
C LYS A 8 -3.45 -9.59 8.28
N ILE A 9 -4.22 -8.64 8.80
CA ILE A 9 -5.43 -8.14 8.12
C ILE A 9 -5.03 -7.40 6.85
N ILE A 10 -4.07 -6.48 6.92
CA ILE A 10 -3.55 -5.75 5.76
C ILE A 10 -3.08 -6.74 4.70
N LEU A 11 -2.27 -7.74 5.07
CA LEU A 11 -1.79 -8.76 4.14
C LEU A 11 -2.94 -9.52 3.47
N ARG A 12 -3.97 -9.93 4.22
CA ARG A 12 -5.14 -10.61 3.66
C ARG A 12 -5.93 -9.75 2.70
N ILE A 13 -6.13 -8.47 3.03
CA ILE A 13 -6.81 -7.52 2.14
C ILE A 13 -5.96 -7.36 0.88
N THR A 14 -4.68 -6.98 1.01
CA THR A 14 -3.82 -6.72 -0.14
C THR A 14 -3.60 -7.94 -1.03
N CYS A 15 -3.27 -9.10 -0.47
CA CYS A 15 -3.07 -10.32 -1.25
C CYS A 15 -4.39 -10.89 -1.80
N GLY A 16 -5.51 -10.66 -1.09
CA GLY A 16 -6.83 -11.10 -1.51
C GLY A 16 -7.48 -10.23 -2.58
N SER A 17 -7.14 -8.94 -2.67
CA SER A 17 -7.75 -8.01 -3.63
C SER A 17 -6.76 -7.37 -4.62
N TYR A 18 -5.63 -6.82 -4.20
CA TYR A 18 -4.85 -5.89 -5.05
C TYR A 18 -3.89 -6.53 -6.04
N ILE A 19 -3.25 -7.65 -5.70
CA ILE A 19 -2.30 -8.32 -6.61
C ILE A 19 -3.03 -8.78 -7.88
N ILE A 20 -4.24 -9.33 -7.72
CA ILE A 20 -5.10 -9.77 -8.82
C ILE A 20 -5.50 -8.57 -9.69
N TRP A 21 -5.91 -7.45 -9.09
CA TRP A 21 -6.27 -6.24 -9.84
C TRP A 21 -5.08 -5.60 -10.57
N GLY A 22 -3.88 -5.60 -9.97
CA GLY A 22 -2.65 -5.12 -10.62
C GLY A 22 -2.27 -5.96 -11.86
N PHE A 23 -2.40 -7.29 -11.78
CA PHE A 23 -2.23 -8.18 -12.93
C PHE A 23 -3.32 -7.99 -13.98
N ILE A 24 -4.58 -7.79 -13.59
CA ILE A 24 -5.68 -7.51 -14.54
C ILE A 24 -5.42 -6.19 -15.27
N PHE A 25 -4.98 -5.14 -14.57
CA PHE A 25 -4.74 -3.84 -15.19
C PHE A 25 -3.54 -3.86 -16.15
N LEU A 26 -2.45 -4.55 -15.76
CA LEU A 26 -1.30 -4.79 -16.64
C LEU A 26 -1.69 -5.65 -17.85
N ALA A 27 -2.54 -6.65 -17.68
CA ALA A 27 -3.05 -7.48 -18.78
C ALA A 27 -3.92 -6.67 -19.75
N ILE A 28 -4.84 -5.83 -19.26
CA ILE A 28 -5.66 -4.94 -20.08
C ILE A 28 -4.78 -3.94 -20.84
N TYR A 29 -3.77 -3.37 -20.18
CA TYR A 29 -2.82 -2.45 -20.82
C TYR A 29 -1.99 -3.14 -21.91
N ALA A 30 -1.53 -4.37 -21.66
CA ALA A 30 -0.76 -5.15 -22.63
C ALA A 30 -1.61 -5.51 -23.85
N ILE A 31 -2.86 -5.97 -23.64
CA ILE A 31 -3.80 -6.32 -24.73
C ILE A 31 -4.22 -5.07 -25.53
N SER A 32 -4.35 -3.91 -24.91
CA SER A 32 -4.76 -2.68 -25.62
C SER A 32 -3.64 -2.03 -26.43
N ASN A 33 -2.38 -2.48 -26.29
CA ASN A 33 -1.22 -1.92 -26.98
C ASN A 33 -0.45 -2.93 -27.86
N THR A 34 -1.02 -4.11 -28.15
CA THR A 34 -0.38 -5.16 -28.97
C THR A 34 0.00 -4.75 -30.41
N GLU A 35 -0.54 -3.64 -30.93
CA GLU A 35 -0.26 -3.18 -32.31
C GLU A 35 0.80 -2.08 -32.40
N LYS A 36 1.31 -1.56 -31.27
CA LYS A 36 2.37 -0.55 -31.25
C LYS A 36 3.62 -1.12 -30.60
N SER A 37 4.80 -0.76 -31.12
CA SER A 37 6.07 -1.05 -30.46
C SER A 37 5.95 -0.71 -28.98
N ILE A 38 6.43 -1.60 -28.11
CA ILE A 38 6.45 -1.42 -26.64
C ILE A 38 7.38 -0.24 -26.33
N GLU A 39 6.90 0.98 -26.57
CA GLU A 39 7.55 2.17 -26.09
C GLU A 39 7.30 2.24 -24.59
N PHE A 40 8.35 2.56 -23.82
CA PHE A 40 8.25 2.81 -22.39
C PHE A 40 7.34 4.02 -22.15
N SER A 41 6.03 3.78 -22.09
CA SER A 41 5.10 4.87 -21.82
C SER A 41 5.38 5.39 -20.40
N PRO A 42 5.45 6.72 -20.20
CA PRO A 42 5.64 7.30 -18.88
C PRO A 42 4.57 6.85 -17.87
N PHE A 43 3.41 6.43 -18.36
CA PHE A 43 2.34 5.84 -17.55
C PHE A 43 2.73 4.47 -16.99
N VAL A 44 3.24 3.55 -17.83
CA VAL A 44 3.67 2.21 -17.40
C VAL A 44 4.77 2.26 -16.37
N VAL A 45 5.74 3.15 -16.56
CA VAL A 45 6.84 3.34 -15.59
C VAL A 45 6.28 3.80 -14.24
N LYS A 46 5.37 4.78 -14.23
CA LYS A 46 4.73 5.25 -12.99
C LYS A 46 3.95 4.16 -12.29
N VAL A 47 3.13 3.41 -13.01
CA VAL A 47 2.33 2.30 -12.45
C VAL A 47 3.25 1.22 -11.90
N SER A 48 4.29 0.83 -12.63
CA SER A 48 5.28 -0.16 -12.18
C SER A 48 5.99 0.28 -10.90
N VAL A 49 6.43 1.53 -10.82
CA VAL A 49 7.05 2.09 -9.61
C VAL A 49 6.08 2.06 -8.43
N ILE A 50 4.82 2.47 -8.63
CA ILE A 50 3.79 2.41 -7.59
C ILE A 50 3.58 0.97 -7.11
N CYS A 51 3.50 0.00 -8.02
CA CYS A 51 3.35 -1.42 -7.66
C CYS A 51 4.53 -1.94 -6.84
N VAL A 52 5.77 -1.61 -7.22
CA VAL A 52 6.97 -2.00 -6.46
C VAL A 52 6.95 -1.39 -5.06
N LEU A 53 6.69 -0.08 -4.95
CA LEU A 53 6.59 0.61 -3.66
C LEU A 53 5.47 0.04 -2.79
N TYR A 54 4.35 -0.35 -3.39
CA TYR A 54 3.24 -1.02 -2.70
C TYR A 54 3.70 -2.33 -2.09
N VAL A 55 4.33 -3.21 -2.88
CA VAL A 55 4.84 -4.50 -2.40
C VAL A 55 5.84 -4.29 -1.27
N VAL A 56 6.76 -3.33 -1.42
CA VAL A 56 7.73 -2.98 -0.37
C VAL A 56 7.03 -2.51 0.91
N SER A 57 6.04 -1.62 0.83
CA SER A 57 5.24 -1.16 1.97
C SER A 57 4.65 -2.33 2.77
N ILE A 58 4.09 -3.30 2.06
CA ILE A 58 3.42 -4.46 2.67
C ILE A 58 4.43 -5.45 3.26
N LEU A 59 5.54 -5.70 2.57
CA LEU A 59 6.63 -6.55 3.09
C LEU A 59 7.27 -5.96 4.35
N LEU A 60 7.43 -4.63 4.38
CA LEU A 60 7.96 -3.94 5.56
C LEU A 60 7.05 -4.15 6.77
N ILE A 61 5.73 -4.07 6.60
CA ILE A 61 4.75 -4.33 7.68
C ILE A 61 4.71 -5.80 8.08
N TYR A 62 4.75 -6.72 7.12
CA TYR A 62 4.67 -8.15 7.39
C TYR A 62 5.86 -8.68 8.21
N THR A 63 7.05 -8.11 7.99
CA THR A 63 8.29 -8.53 8.67
C THR A 63 8.53 -7.86 10.02
N LEU A 64 7.52 -7.17 10.58
CA LEU A 64 7.60 -6.44 11.84
C LEU A 64 7.55 -7.25 13.14
N PRO A 65 6.95 -8.46 13.21
CA PRO A 65 7.00 -9.24 14.44
C PRO A 65 8.46 -9.36 14.91
N ASP A 66 8.66 -9.14 16.21
CA ASP A 66 9.96 -9.26 16.89
C ASP A 66 11.03 -8.21 16.51
N LYS A 67 10.66 -7.13 15.82
CA LYS A 67 11.60 -6.03 15.51
C LYS A 67 11.64 -4.97 16.60
N ASN A 68 12.79 -4.31 16.72
CA ASN A 68 12.95 -3.19 17.64
C ASN A 68 11.96 -2.06 17.32
N LEU A 69 11.62 -1.29 18.35
CA LEU A 69 10.65 -0.19 18.27
C LEU A 69 10.96 0.79 17.13
N ARG A 70 12.24 1.19 17.01
CA ARG A 70 12.69 2.13 15.96
C ARG A 70 12.34 1.59 14.57
N ARG A 71 12.67 0.34 14.25
CA ARG A 71 12.36 -0.28 12.95
C ARG A 71 10.85 -0.38 12.72
N ARG A 72 10.07 -0.72 13.75
CA ARG A 72 8.59 -0.76 13.68
C ARG A 72 8.02 0.61 13.32
N THR A 73 8.40 1.66 14.04
CA THR A 73 7.95 3.03 13.76
C THR A 73 8.33 3.49 12.35
N TRP A 74 9.57 3.21 11.90
CA TRP A 74 9.98 3.58 10.54
C TRP A 74 9.20 2.83 9.45
N SER A 75 8.94 1.53 9.64
CA SER A 75 8.22 0.73 8.65
C SER A 75 6.75 1.13 8.56
N TRP A 76 6.09 1.32 9.71
CA TRP A 76 4.72 1.84 9.76
C TRP A 76 4.64 3.27 9.22
N GLY A 77 5.63 4.12 9.52
CA GLY A 77 5.68 5.50 9.05
C GLY A 77 5.86 5.58 7.54
N TYR A 78 6.79 4.81 6.97
CA TYR A 78 6.95 4.67 5.53
C TYR A 78 5.65 4.24 4.86
N SER A 79 5.03 3.18 5.40
CA SER A 79 3.78 2.67 4.86
C SER A 79 2.66 3.71 4.93
N ALA A 80 2.54 4.45 6.04
CA ALA A 80 1.54 5.51 6.20
C ALA A 80 1.72 6.60 5.14
N ILE A 81 2.95 7.08 4.95
CA ILE A 81 3.27 8.09 3.93
C ILE A 81 2.92 7.56 2.54
N PHE A 82 3.28 6.31 2.23
CA PHE A 82 2.99 5.69 0.95
C PHE A 82 1.49 5.59 0.68
N HIS A 83 0.71 4.99 1.59
CA HIS A 83 -0.73 4.77 1.37
C HIS A 83 -1.52 6.09 1.37
N ILE A 84 -1.16 7.07 2.21
CA ILE A 84 -1.76 8.42 2.13
C ILE A 84 -1.41 9.09 0.81
N GLY A 85 -0.15 9.02 0.38
CA GLY A 85 0.28 9.55 -0.92
C GLY A 85 -0.45 8.90 -2.09
N LEU A 86 -0.66 7.58 -2.01
CA LEU A 86 -1.39 6.83 -3.02
C LEU A 86 -2.87 7.22 -3.06
N LEU A 87 -3.52 7.44 -1.91
CA LEU A 87 -4.89 7.97 -1.85
C LEU A 87 -5.00 9.33 -2.51
N VAL A 88 -4.08 10.25 -2.23
CA VAL A 88 -4.05 11.58 -2.85
C VAL A 88 -3.86 11.47 -4.35
N TYR A 89 -2.93 10.62 -4.80
CA TYR A 89 -2.71 10.35 -6.22
C TYR A 89 -3.97 9.81 -6.91
N MET A 90 -4.63 8.80 -6.31
CA MET A 90 -5.86 8.21 -6.85
C MET A 90 -7.03 9.20 -6.86
N TYR A 91 -7.12 10.08 -5.87
CA TYR A 91 -8.12 11.15 -5.84
C TYR A 91 -7.98 12.09 -7.04
N PHE A 92 -6.77 12.52 -7.39
CA PHE A 92 -6.54 13.32 -8.59
C PHE A 92 -6.75 12.52 -9.90
N ALA A 93 -6.50 11.22 -9.85
CA ALA A 93 -6.75 10.30 -10.97
C ALA A 93 -8.22 9.83 -11.07
N SER A 94 -9.11 10.21 -10.13
CA SER A 94 -10.49 9.71 -10.02
C SER A 94 -11.38 9.95 -11.24
N LYS A 95 -10.99 10.86 -12.13
CA LYS A 95 -11.65 11.11 -13.43
C LYS A 95 -11.63 9.89 -14.37
N LEU A 96 -10.85 8.85 -14.07
CA LEU A 96 -10.72 7.62 -14.86
C LEU A 96 -11.88 6.61 -14.66
N GLY A 97 -12.90 6.94 -13.85
CA GLY A 97 -14.17 6.21 -13.80
C GLY A 97 -14.35 5.28 -12.59
N PHE A 98 -15.46 4.51 -12.62
CA PHE A 98 -15.97 3.72 -11.49
C PHE A 98 -14.97 2.69 -10.92
N LEU A 99 -14.08 2.15 -11.75
CA LEU A 99 -13.04 1.20 -11.31
C LEU A 99 -12.08 1.84 -10.28
N ILE A 100 -11.70 3.10 -10.47
CA ILE A 100 -10.81 3.80 -9.53
C ILE A 100 -11.50 4.03 -8.19
N PHE A 101 -12.82 4.22 -8.18
CA PHE A 101 -13.58 4.39 -6.95
C PHE A 101 -13.55 3.14 -6.06
N ILE A 102 -13.66 1.94 -6.65
CA ILE A 102 -13.56 0.67 -5.91
C ILE A 102 -12.15 0.49 -5.33
N ILE A 103 -11.12 0.78 -6.14
CA ILE A 103 -9.73 0.73 -5.70
C ILE A 103 -9.46 1.76 -4.60
N LEU A 104 -10.07 2.95 -4.67
CA LEU A 104 -9.93 3.97 -3.64
C LEU A 104 -10.53 3.52 -2.31
N LEU A 105 -11.71 2.88 -2.32
CA LEU A 105 -12.37 2.39 -1.11
C LEU A 105 -11.53 1.35 -0.36
N ALA A 106 -10.99 0.37 -1.08
CA ALA A 106 -10.15 -0.64 -0.44
C ALA A 106 -8.81 -0.05 0.05
N GLU A 107 -8.30 0.99 -0.61
CA GLU A 107 -7.08 1.68 -0.22
C GLU A 107 -7.29 2.54 1.04
N ILE A 108 -8.48 3.13 1.20
CA ILE A 108 -8.88 3.84 2.43
C ILE A 108 -8.82 2.88 3.62
N LEU A 109 -9.35 1.66 3.48
CA LEU A 109 -9.32 0.67 4.55
C LEU A 109 -7.88 0.31 4.94
N ILE A 110 -6.98 0.14 3.96
CA ILE A 110 -5.57 -0.15 4.21
C ILE A 110 -4.89 1.04 4.89
N ALA A 111 -5.10 2.26 4.42
CA ALA A 111 -4.53 3.46 5.02
C ALA A 111 -4.96 3.63 6.49
N VAL A 112 -6.23 3.38 6.80
CA VAL A 112 -6.72 3.41 8.20
C VAL A 112 -5.99 2.36 9.05
N LEU A 113 -5.88 1.12 8.57
CA LEU A 113 -5.18 0.05 9.30
C LEU A 113 -3.70 0.37 9.50
N VAL A 114 -3.05 0.96 8.51
CA VAL A 114 -1.64 1.39 8.59
C VAL A 114 -1.45 2.48 9.64
N LEU A 115 -2.35 3.47 9.68
CA LEU A 115 -2.34 4.51 10.71
C LEU A 115 -2.58 3.94 12.12
N MET A 116 -3.46 2.95 12.25
CA MET A 116 -3.66 2.23 13.51
C MET A 116 -2.41 1.46 13.95
N GLY A 117 -1.67 0.86 13.01
CA GLY A 117 -0.40 0.19 13.28
C GLY A 117 0.69 1.17 13.71
N LEU A 118 0.80 2.31 13.02
CA LEU A 118 1.73 3.39 13.40
C LEU A 118 1.43 3.93 14.80
N TYR A 119 0.16 4.17 15.12
CA TYR A 119 -0.26 4.64 16.44
C TYR A 119 0.18 3.67 17.55
N GLN A 120 0.04 2.36 17.34
CA GLN A 120 0.49 1.37 18.32
C GLN A 120 2.01 1.37 18.51
N ALA A 121 2.77 1.47 17.42
CA ALA A 121 4.22 1.54 17.50
C ALA A 121 4.67 2.80 18.25
N LEU A 122 4.02 3.94 18.02
CA LEU A 122 4.31 5.18 18.74
C LEU A 122 3.92 5.09 20.22
N LYS A 123 2.76 4.50 20.53
CA LYS A 123 2.29 4.30 21.90
C LYS A 123 3.27 3.43 22.70
N ALA A 124 3.70 2.30 22.15
CA ALA A 124 4.69 1.43 22.79
C ALA A 124 6.01 2.16 23.09
N GLY A 125 6.40 3.11 22.24
CA GLY A 125 7.57 3.95 22.46
C GLY A 125 7.41 5.01 23.52
N TYR A 126 6.20 5.53 23.70
CA TYR A 126 5.89 6.45 24.79
C TYR A 126 5.90 5.70 26.13
N ASP A 127 5.28 4.52 26.20
CA ASP A 127 5.21 3.71 27.42
C ASP A 127 6.63 3.32 27.91
N LEU A 128 7.55 2.97 27.01
CA LEU A 128 8.96 2.66 27.33
C LEU A 128 9.76 3.84 27.89
N LYS A 129 9.37 5.09 27.60
CA LYS A 129 10.07 6.28 28.09
C LYS A 129 9.62 6.72 29.48
N ASN A 130 8.49 6.21 29.96
CA ASN A 130 7.85 6.58 31.23
C ASN A 130 7.94 5.48 32.29
N ILE A 131 8.81 4.48 32.08
CA ILE A 131 9.21 3.44 33.03
C ILE A 131 10.66 3.72 33.42
#